data_AF-A0A2D6UG04-F1
#
_entry.id   AF-A0A2D6UG04-F1
#
_cell.length_a   1.000
_cell.length_b   1.000
_cell.length_c   1.000
_cell.angle_alpha   90.00
_cell.angle_beta   90.00
_cell.angle_gamma   90.00
#
_symmetry.space_group_name_H-M   'P 1'
#
loop_
_entity.id
_entity.type
_entity.pdbx_description
1 polymer ?
#
loop_
_entity_poly.entity_id
_entity_poly.type
_entity_poly.pdbx_seq_one_letter_code
_entity_poly.pdbx_strand_id
1 'polypeptide(L)'
;NQKILTGKEAQIQFQAQLARFLVDRRFKHVLLGASFYRLIFRGTSQQVIEAKQEIASFFPDSKMTITVDQLAFLAREAINEVEIGMRSADNSFRLGNRVTALKRLQETFFLGEHISALHAFDDDKRALLFQLKRDMKEARDLIIDKSYGDAEELITEIKINAKDFEARRVEAGIRKAKQASDSALLAATQYRNLGQADKAEAAFREAAAIWPDNPRLHEFQFQGTQLVDKFVQGRNLFDQLHARKAYREIQAKALEFGVALSEDSDRSSKLKEVVKRMSELDIYLTQAEAAVKINNPYAAWEILLKAEDVDPDDVQLNRNKASLAAQVAPFVAELQKAAQHEATGQYPSSLQYFLAAQEIYPASQVSNDGIQRVSAALLEKLSNGL
;
A
#
# COMPACT_ATOMS: atom_id res chain seq x y z
N ASN A 1 73.55 -8.28 -33.67
CA ASN A 1 73.64 -9.75 -33.64
C ASN A 1 72.30 -10.38 -33.96
N GLN A 2 71.97 -10.55 -35.25
CA GLN A 2 70.89 -11.44 -35.65
C GLN A 2 71.40 -12.87 -35.43
N LYS A 3 70.85 -13.56 -34.42
CA LYS A 3 71.07 -15.01 -34.24
C LYS A 3 70.53 -15.69 -35.50
N ILE A 4 71.42 -16.28 -36.31
CA ILE A 4 71.00 -17.07 -37.46
C ILE A 4 70.31 -18.31 -36.90
N LEU A 5 68.99 -18.34 -37.00
CA LEU A 5 68.18 -19.50 -36.63
C LEU A 5 68.60 -20.68 -37.51
N THR A 6 68.81 -21.83 -36.89
CA THR A 6 68.93 -23.08 -37.65
C THR A 6 67.60 -23.34 -38.37
N GLY A 7 67.63 -24.02 -39.53
CA GLY A 7 66.42 -24.26 -40.33
C GLY A 7 65.27 -24.93 -39.55
N LYS A 8 65.62 -25.74 -38.54
CA LYS A 8 64.67 -26.39 -37.63
C LYS A 8 64.08 -25.41 -36.60
N GLU A 9 64.88 -24.52 -36.02
CA GLU A 9 64.36 -23.50 -35.09
C GLU A 9 63.43 -22.51 -35.81
N ALA A 10 63.75 -22.13 -37.05
CA ALA A 10 62.88 -21.29 -37.88
C ALA A 10 61.53 -21.97 -38.17
N GLN A 11 61.54 -23.29 -38.43
CA GLN A 11 60.33 -24.10 -38.63
C GLN A 11 59.44 -24.10 -37.37
N ILE A 12 60.02 -24.35 -36.20
CA ILE A 12 59.31 -24.38 -34.91
C ILE A 12 58.69 -23.02 -34.59
N GLN A 13 59.46 -21.94 -34.73
CA GLN A 13 58.96 -20.58 -34.47
C GLN A 13 57.82 -20.20 -35.42
N PHE A 14 57.90 -20.59 -36.70
CA PHE A 14 56.83 -20.33 -37.65
C PHE A 14 55.55 -21.08 -37.26
N GLN A 15 55.66 -22.35 -36.88
CA GLN A 15 54.52 -23.16 -36.41
C GLN A 15 53.87 -22.54 -35.15
N ALA A 16 54.67 -22.09 -34.18
CA ALA A 16 54.18 -21.41 -32.99
C ALA A 16 53.42 -20.11 -33.33
N GLN A 17 53.94 -19.33 -34.28
CA GLN A 17 53.29 -18.10 -34.73
C GLN A 17 51.93 -18.36 -35.41
N LEU A 18 51.79 -19.46 -36.17
CA LEU A 18 50.51 -19.86 -36.76
C LEU A 18 49.48 -20.22 -35.68
N ALA A 19 49.90 -20.95 -34.65
CA ALA A 19 49.02 -21.27 -33.52
C ALA A 19 48.57 -20.00 -32.77
N ARG A 20 49.48 -19.04 -32.57
CA ARG A 20 49.14 -17.75 -31.98
C ARG A 20 48.12 -16.97 -32.81
N PHE A 21 48.28 -16.92 -34.13
CA PHE A 21 47.28 -16.29 -34.99
C PHE A 21 45.90 -16.95 -34.93
N LEU A 22 45.84 -18.26 -34.70
CA LEU A 22 44.57 -18.98 -34.50
C LEU A 22 43.90 -18.53 -33.20
N VAL A 23 44.66 -18.48 -32.09
CA VAL A 23 44.18 -18.02 -30.77
C VAL A 23 43.72 -16.56 -30.82
N ASP A 24 44.48 -15.71 -31.51
CA ASP A 24 44.15 -14.30 -31.72
C ASP A 24 42.99 -14.09 -32.71
N ARG A 25 42.32 -15.16 -33.17
CA ARG A 25 41.20 -15.13 -34.14
C ARG A 25 41.56 -14.46 -35.48
N ARG A 26 42.85 -14.46 -35.83
CA ARG A 26 43.41 -13.93 -37.07
C ARG A 26 43.49 -15.00 -38.16
N PHE A 27 42.35 -15.65 -38.44
CA PHE A 27 42.28 -16.84 -39.30
C PHE A 27 42.87 -16.65 -40.70
N LYS A 28 42.70 -15.47 -41.33
CA LYS A 28 43.31 -15.16 -42.64
C LYS A 28 44.85 -15.22 -42.60
N HIS A 29 45.46 -14.79 -41.49
CA HIS A 29 46.91 -14.86 -41.29
C HIS A 29 47.38 -16.31 -41.12
N VAL A 30 46.57 -17.16 -40.49
CA VAL A 30 46.82 -18.61 -40.41
C VAL A 30 46.83 -19.24 -41.81
N LEU A 31 45.85 -18.93 -42.66
CA LEU A 31 45.76 -19.49 -44.02
C LEU A 31 46.91 -19.04 -44.93
N LEU A 32 47.24 -17.74 -44.89
CA LEU A 32 48.37 -17.18 -45.63
C LEU A 32 49.68 -17.79 -45.13
N GLY A 33 49.90 -17.77 -43.81
CA GLY A 33 51.11 -18.32 -43.20
C GLY A 33 51.28 -19.81 -43.44
N ALA A 34 50.22 -20.62 -43.35
CA ALA A 34 50.27 -22.05 -43.67
C ALA A 34 50.60 -22.31 -45.15
N SER A 35 50.20 -21.42 -46.05
CA SER A 35 50.57 -21.51 -47.48
C SER A 35 52.04 -21.16 -47.70
N PHE A 36 52.56 -20.11 -47.04
CA PHE A 36 53.98 -19.80 -47.03
C PHE A 36 54.82 -20.92 -46.41
N TYR A 37 54.37 -21.49 -45.30
CA TYR A 37 55.03 -22.59 -44.62
C TYR A 37 55.21 -23.80 -45.56
N ARG A 38 54.18 -24.16 -46.32
CA ARG A 38 54.25 -25.25 -47.32
C ARG A 38 55.25 -24.97 -48.45
N LEU A 39 55.38 -23.72 -48.86
CA LEU A 39 56.31 -23.31 -49.92
C LEU A 39 57.77 -23.33 -49.44
N ILE A 40 58.02 -22.86 -48.22
CA ILE A 40 59.36 -22.73 -47.62
C ILE A 40 59.85 -24.09 -47.09
N PHE A 41 58.99 -24.85 -46.39
CA PHE A 41 59.33 -26.10 -45.70
C PHE A 41 58.64 -27.31 -46.35
N ARG A 42 58.89 -27.52 -47.65
CA ARG A 42 58.26 -28.56 -48.48
C ARG A 42 58.21 -29.92 -47.79
N GLY A 43 57.03 -30.55 -47.76
CA GLY A 43 56.83 -31.90 -47.20
C GLY A 43 56.69 -31.99 -45.67
N THR A 44 56.76 -30.87 -44.94
CA THR A 44 56.69 -30.85 -43.46
C THR A 44 55.36 -30.35 -42.88
N SER A 45 54.35 -30.05 -43.71
CA SER A 45 53.06 -29.49 -43.21
C SER A 45 52.21 -30.47 -42.39
N GLN A 46 52.42 -31.77 -42.63
CA GLN A 46 51.81 -32.87 -41.87
C GLN A 46 52.64 -33.26 -40.65
N GLN A 47 53.83 -32.67 -40.46
CA GLN A 47 54.59 -32.91 -39.24
C GLN A 47 53.87 -32.26 -38.06
N VAL A 48 53.87 -32.99 -36.94
CA VAL A 48 53.33 -32.49 -35.67
C VAL A 48 54.11 -31.25 -35.30
N ILE A 49 53.40 -30.22 -34.85
CA ILE A 49 54.04 -29.00 -34.39
C ILE A 49 54.95 -29.34 -33.21
N GLU A 50 56.25 -29.13 -33.37
CA GLU A 50 57.26 -29.45 -32.34
C GLU A 50 57.26 -28.39 -31.22
N ALA A 51 56.63 -27.21 -31.43
CA ALA A 51 56.39 -26.16 -30.44
C ALA A 51 55.32 -26.52 -29.39
N LYS A 52 55.21 -27.80 -29.00
CA LYS A 52 54.16 -28.30 -28.10
C LYS A 52 54.09 -27.55 -26.78
N GLN A 53 55.21 -27.10 -26.22
CA GLN A 53 55.22 -26.41 -24.91
C GLN A 53 54.57 -25.02 -24.96
N GLU A 54 54.80 -24.25 -26.02
CA GLU A 54 54.19 -22.92 -26.20
C GLU A 54 52.72 -22.98 -26.65
N ILE A 55 52.32 -24.10 -27.27
CA ILE A 55 50.95 -24.31 -27.75
C ILE A 55 50.08 -25.02 -26.70
N ALA A 56 50.67 -25.85 -25.84
CA ALA A 56 49.98 -26.53 -24.75
C ALA A 56 49.37 -25.55 -23.73
N SER A 57 49.95 -24.37 -23.55
CA SER A 57 49.34 -23.31 -22.72
C SER A 57 48.02 -22.79 -23.29
N PHE A 58 47.80 -22.91 -24.59
CA PHE A 58 46.57 -22.49 -25.26
C PHE A 58 45.56 -23.62 -25.45
N PHE A 59 46.00 -24.88 -25.38
CA PHE A 59 45.14 -26.07 -25.51
C PHE A 59 45.51 -27.15 -24.47
N PRO A 60 45.22 -26.92 -23.17
CA PRO A 60 45.73 -27.73 -22.05
C PRO A 60 45.33 -29.21 -22.11
N ASP A 61 44.16 -29.51 -22.66
CA ASP A 61 43.56 -30.85 -22.66
C ASP A 61 43.67 -31.58 -24.01
N SER A 62 44.25 -30.94 -25.04
CA SER A 62 44.35 -31.55 -26.35
C SER A 62 45.53 -32.53 -26.41
N LYS A 63 45.24 -33.83 -26.26
CA LYS A 63 46.16 -34.90 -26.71
C LYS A 63 46.31 -34.94 -28.24
N MET A 64 45.73 -33.98 -28.96
CA MET A 64 45.83 -33.88 -30.41
C MET A 64 47.22 -33.44 -30.83
N THR A 65 47.86 -34.23 -31.68
CA THR A 65 49.00 -33.79 -32.46
C THR A 65 48.52 -32.78 -33.50
N ILE A 66 48.60 -31.49 -33.16
CA ILE A 66 48.23 -30.40 -34.06
C ILE A 66 49.29 -30.27 -35.16
N THR A 67 48.87 -30.26 -36.43
CA THR A 67 49.71 -30.00 -37.60
C THR A 67 49.38 -28.64 -38.23
N VAL A 68 50.26 -28.14 -39.10
CA VAL A 68 50.00 -26.89 -39.85
C VAL A 68 48.75 -27.01 -40.74
N ASP A 69 48.52 -28.19 -41.32
CA ASP A 69 47.33 -28.45 -42.12
C ASP A 69 46.05 -28.44 -41.27
N GLN A 70 46.11 -28.94 -40.03
CA GLN A 70 44.99 -28.86 -39.08
C GLN A 70 44.71 -27.43 -38.62
N LEU A 71 45.75 -26.62 -38.35
CA LEU A 71 45.57 -25.19 -38.06
C LEU A 71 44.88 -24.45 -39.22
N ALA A 72 45.29 -24.76 -40.46
CA ALA A 72 44.66 -24.19 -41.65
C ALA A 72 43.21 -24.66 -41.83
N PHE A 73 42.92 -25.93 -41.53
CA PHE A 73 41.55 -26.45 -41.52
C PHE A 73 40.67 -25.72 -40.49
N LEU A 74 41.11 -25.64 -39.24
CA LEU A 74 40.40 -24.94 -38.16
C LEU A 74 40.15 -23.47 -38.51
N ALA A 75 41.14 -22.79 -39.10
CA ALA A 75 40.99 -21.41 -39.55
C ALA A 75 39.95 -21.26 -40.68
N ARG A 76 39.86 -22.21 -41.63
CA ARG A 76 38.80 -22.19 -42.65
C ARG A 76 37.43 -22.41 -42.04
N GLU A 77 37.32 -23.36 -41.12
CA GLU A 77 36.05 -23.66 -40.47
C GLU A 77 35.56 -22.45 -39.67
N ALA A 78 36.44 -21.82 -38.89
CA ALA A 78 36.10 -20.60 -38.17
C ALA A 78 35.66 -19.45 -39.08
N ILE A 79 36.30 -19.29 -40.25
CA ILE A 79 35.85 -18.30 -41.25
C ILE A 79 34.46 -18.64 -41.78
N ASN A 80 34.24 -19.90 -42.16
CA ASN A 80 32.95 -20.38 -42.66
C ASN A 80 31.83 -20.19 -41.62
N GLU A 81 32.09 -20.53 -40.36
CA GLU A 81 31.14 -20.33 -39.25
C GLU A 81 30.77 -18.86 -39.05
N VAL A 82 31.75 -17.96 -39.10
CA VAL A 82 31.45 -16.52 -39.02
C VAL A 82 30.66 -16.03 -40.23
N GLU A 83 30.96 -16.50 -41.43
CA GLU A 83 30.18 -16.17 -42.63
C GLU A 83 28.74 -16.71 -42.56
N ILE A 84 28.55 -17.94 -42.09
CA ILE A 84 27.22 -18.53 -41.84
C ILE A 84 26.47 -17.71 -40.79
N GLY A 85 27.12 -17.39 -39.67
CA GLY A 85 26.52 -16.61 -38.59
C GLY A 85 26.15 -15.19 -39.03
N MET A 86 26.98 -14.52 -39.84
CA MET A 86 26.68 -13.19 -40.38
C MET A 86 25.50 -13.22 -41.36
N ARG A 87 25.41 -14.25 -42.23
CA ARG A 87 24.22 -14.48 -43.07
C ARG A 87 22.97 -14.73 -42.24
N SER A 88 23.11 -15.47 -41.13
CA SER A 88 22.02 -15.73 -40.20
C SER A 88 21.56 -14.42 -39.53
N ALA A 89 22.49 -13.60 -39.05
CA ALA A 89 22.19 -12.30 -38.43
C ALA A 89 21.45 -11.36 -39.40
N ASP A 90 21.93 -11.25 -40.64
CA ASP A 90 21.29 -10.43 -41.67
C ASP A 90 19.88 -10.93 -42.03
N ASN A 91 19.72 -12.25 -42.17
CA ASN A 91 18.41 -12.85 -42.44
C ASN A 91 17.43 -12.61 -41.28
N SER A 92 17.87 -12.79 -40.02
CA SER A 92 17.06 -12.49 -38.84
C SER A 92 16.66 -11.02 -38.79
N PHE A 93 17.57 -10.10 -39.12
CA PHE A 93 17.28 -8.67 -39.20
C PHE A 93 16.19 -8.39 -40.23
N ARG A 94 16.31 -8.95 -41.44
CA ARG A 94 15.34 -8.81 -42.53
C ARG A 94 13.95 -9.34 -42.15
N LEU A 95 13.87 -10.42 -41.38
CA LEU A 95 12.61 -10.98 -40.88
C LEU A 95 11.98 -10.16 -39.74
N GLY A 96 12.69 -9.14 -39.22
CA GLY A 96 12.26 -8.34 -38.08
C GLY A 96 12.55 -8.99 -36.72
N ASN A 97 13.30 -10.09 -36.70
CA ASN A 97 13.76 -10.78 -35.48
C ASN A 97 15.05 -10.12 -34.97
N ARG A 98 14.93 -8.87 -34.51
CA ARG A 98 16.07 -8.02 -34.18
C ARG A 98 16.83 -8.50 -32.94
N VAL A 99 16.17 -9.11 -31.95
CA VAL A 99 16.86 -9.68 -30.77
C VAL A 99 17.75 -10.86 -31.19
N THR A 100 17.22 -11.73 -32.06
CA THR A 100 17.97 -12.86 -32.61
C THR A 100 19.13 -12.38 -33.47
N ALA A 101 18.92 -11.37 -34.31
CA ALA A 101 19.98 -10.75 -35.11
C ALA A 101 21.10 -10.18 -34.23
N LEU A 102 20.76 -9.47 -33.15
CA LEU A 102 21.72 -8.94 -32.18
C LEU A 102 22.54 -10.06 -31.54
N LYS A 103 21.89 -11.14 -31.05
CA LYS A 103 22.59 -12.28 -30.44
C LYS A 103 23.56 -12.94 -31.42
N ARG A 104 23.12 -13.20 -32.65
CA ARG A 104 23.96 -13.79 -33.70
C ARG A 104 25.14 -12.90 -34.04
N LEU A 105 24.94 -11.58 -34.15
CA LEU A 105 26.01 -10.63 -34.39
C LEU A 105 27.04 -10.61 -33.24
N GLN A 106 26.59 -10.73 -31.99
CA GLN A 106 27.50 -10.82 -30.84
C GLN A 106 28.28 -12.14 -30.84
N GLU A 107 27.60 -13.27 -31.06
CA GLU A 107 28.24 -14.59 -31.17
C GLU A 107 29.32 -14.61 -32.26
N THR A 108 29.01 -14.09 -33.45
CA THR A 108 29.97 -14.04 -34.57
C THR A 108 31.13 -13.09 -34.31
N PHE A 109 30.87 -11.95 -33.67
CA PHE A 109 31.92 -11.02 -33.24
C PHE A 109 32.91 -11.70 -32.28
N PHE A 110 32.40 -12.47 -31.31
CA PHE A 110 33.27 -13.26 -30.42
C PHE A 110 34.02 -14.37 -31.16
N LEU A 111 33.44 -14.98 -32.18
CA LEU A 111 34.12 -16.03 -32.96
C LEU A 111 35.24 -15.50 -33.86
N GLY A 112 35.07 -14.33 -34.48
CA GLY A 112 36.05 -13.87 -35.48
C GLY A 112 36.03 -12.37 -35.79
N GLU A 113 36.23 -11.54 -34.77
CA GLU A 113 36.33 -10.07 -34.82
C GLU A 113 37.04 -9.50 -36.06
N HIS A 114 38.12 -10.15 -36.52
CA HIS A 114 38.96 -9.67 -37.62
C HIS A 114 38.53 -10.13 -39.02
N ILE A 115 37.36 -10.76 -39.17
CA ILE A 115 36.87 -11.26 -40.46
C ILE A 115 36.11 -10.15 -41.20
N SER A 116 36.40 -10.02 -42.50
CA SER A 116 35.78 -8.99 -43.38
C SER A 116 34.25 -9.05 -43.45
N ALA A 117 33.64 -10.23 -43.26
CA ALA A 117 32.18 -10.39 -43.24
C ALA A 117 31.50 -9.57 -42.13
N LEU A 118 32.15 -9.36 -40.98
CA LEU A 118 31.65 -8.49 -39.92
C LEU A 118 31.73 -7.01 -40.32
N HIS A 119 32.85 -6.60 -40.93
CA HIS A 119 33.04 -5.24 -41.41
C HIS A 119 32.10 -4.87 -42.57
N ALA A 120 31.68 -5.86 -43.37
CA ALA A 120 30.72 -5.68 -44.45
C ALA A 120 29.26 -5.60 -43.97
N PHE A 121 29.00 -5.78 -42.66
CA PHE A 121 27.66 -5.61 -42.11
C PHE A 121 27.27 -4.14 -42.10
N ASP A 122 26.12 -3.82 -42.66
CA ASP A 122 25.57 -2.47 -42.80
C ASP A 122 25.57 -1.67 -41.49
N ASP A 123 26.08 -0.44 -41.54
CA ASP A 123 26.27 0.41 -40.36
C ASP A 123 24.93 0.88 -39.77
N ASP A 124 23.90 1.11 -40.57
CA ASP A 124 22.57 1.51 -40.09
C ASP A 124 21.90 0.33 -39.36
N LYS A 125 21.98 -0.88 -39.93
CA LYS A 125 21.53 -2.11 -39.22
C LYS A 125 22.27 -2.28 -37.90
N ARG A 126 23.59 -2.04 -37.91
CA ARG A 126 24.42 -2.14 -36.71
C ARG A 126 24.01 -1.13 -35.64
N ALA A 127 23.77 0.13 -36.03
CA ALA A 127 23.31 1.18 -35.13
C ALA A 127 21.97 0.84 -34.48
N LEU A 128 21.01 0.34 -35.27
CA LEU A 128 19.69 -0.10 -34.76
C LEU A 128 19.79 -1.25 -33.76
N LEU A 129 20.64 -2.26 -34.04
CA LEU A 129 20.86 -3.38 -33.11
C LEU A 129 21.55 -2.92 -31.82
N PHE A 130 22.46 -1.95 -31.90
CA PHE A 130 23.07 -1.35 -30.72
C PHE A 130 22.09 -0.52 -29.90
N GLN A 131 21.21 0.25 -30.55
CA GLN A 131 20.16 0.98 -29.85
C GLN A 131 19.23 0.01 -29.12
N LEU A 132 18.76 -1.04 -29.78
CA LEU A 132 17.97 -2.11 -29.15
C LEU A 132 18.66 -2.70 -27.92
N LYS A 133 19.98 -2.93 -27.99
CA LYS A 133 20.76 -3.42 -26.84
C LYS A 133 20.74 -2.43 -25.68
N ARG A 134 20.84 -1.12 -25.95
CA ARG A 134 20.78 -0.05 -24.95
C ARG A 134 19.39 0.01 -24.32
N ASP A 135 18.35 0.04 -25.14
CA ASP A 135 16.95 0.09 -24.69
C ASP A 135 16.63 -1.12 -23.80
N MET A 136 17.04 -2.33 -24.19
CA MET A 136 16.86 -3.53 -23.37
C MET A 136 17.61 -3.48 -22.03
N LYS A 137 18.77 -2.82 -21.98
CA LYS A 137 19.52 -2.63 -20.73
C LYS A 137 18.83 -1.60 -19.85
N GLU A 138 18.44 -0.47 -20.41
CA GLU A 138 17.75 0.60 -19.70
C GLU A 138 16.39 0.12 -19.15
N ALA A 139 15.62 -0.64 -19.93
CA ALA A 139 14.38 -1.26 -19.45
C ALA A 139 14.63 -2.21 -18.27
N ARG A 140 15.75 -2.95 -18.27
CA ARG A 140 16.13 -3.79 -17.14
C ARG A 140 16.49 -2.94 -15.91
N ASP A 141 17.28 -1.88 -16.11
CA ASP A 141 17.72 -1.01 -15.03
C ASP A 141 16.50 -0.33 -14.37
N LEU A 142 15.54 0.18 -15.16
CA LEU A 142 14.27 0.71 -14.67
C LEU A 142 13.45 -0.31 -13.85
N ILE A 143 13.40 -1.58 -14.28
CA ILE A 143 12.72 -2.64 -13.51
C ILE A 143 13.43 -2.91 -12.17
N ILE A 144 14.77 -2.87 -12.16
CA ILE A 144 15.58 -3.05 -10.94
C ILE A 144 15.34 -1.89 -9.97
N ASP A 145 15.28 -0.68 -10.50
CA ASP A 145 15.01 0.56 -9.77
C ASP A 145 13.52 0.71 -9.40
N LYS A 146 12.68 -0.25 -9.84
CA LYS A 146 11.23 -0.31 -9.58
C LYS A 146 10.43 0.85 -10.19
N SER A 147 11.01 1.55 -11.16
CA SER A 147 10.27 2.48 -12.03
C SER A 147 9.51 1.68 -13.09
N TYR A 148 8.38 1.11 -12.66
CA TYR A 148 7.55 0.26 -13.51
C TYR A 148 6.74 1.02 -14.56
N GLY A 149 6.54 2.34 -14.40
CA GLY A 149 5.89 3.18 -15.41
C GLY A 149 6.81 3.37 -16.61
N ASP A 150 7.98 3.94 -16.39
CA ASP A 150 8.98 4.19 -17.43
C ASP A 150 9.41 2.89 -18.13
N ALA A 151 9.54 1.79 -17.36
CA ALA A 151 9.87 0.48 -17.93
C ALA A 151 8.81 -0.01 -18.93
N GLU A 152 7.51 0.20 -18.66
CA GLU A 152 6.43 -0.20 -19.57
C GLU A 152 6.42 0.61 -20.87
N GLU A 153 6.72 1.91 -20.79
CA GLU A 153 6.86 2.77 -21.97
C GLU A 153 7.98 2.27 -22.87
N LEU A 154 9.18 2.07 -22.31
CA LEU A 154 10.34 1.60 -23.05
C LEU A 154 10.15 0.17 -23.62
N ILE A 155 9.49 -0.73 -22.86
CA ILE A 155 9.12 -2.07 -23.36
C ILE A 155 8.20 -1.98 -24.57
N THR A 156 7.27 -1.02 -24.59
CA THR A 156 6.35 -0.81 -25.71
C THR A 156 7.12 -0.38 -26.96
N GLU A 157 8.10 0.52 -26.82
CA GLU A 157 8.99 0.92 -27.91
C GLU A 157 9.84 -0.25 -28.43
N ILE A 158 10.44 -1.03 -27.52
CA ILE A 158 11.24 -2.22 -27.87
C ILE A 158 10.41 -3.23 -28.66
N LYS A 159 9.16 -3.47 -28.26
CA LYS A 159 8.26 -4.43 -28.93
C LYS A 159 7.88 -4.00 -30.35
N ILE A 160 7.76 -2.69 -30.60
CA ILE A 160 7.54 -2.15 -31.96
C ILE A 160 8.77 -2.42 -32.83
N ASN A 161 9.95 -2.24 -32.24
CA ASN A 161 11.23 -2.40 -32.94
C ASN A 161 11.64 -3.86 -33.12
N ALA A 162 11.34 -4.75 -32.18
CA ALA A 162 11.80 -6.14 -32.20
C ALA A 162 10.63 -7.11 -31.97
N LYS A 163 10.16 -7.75 -33.04
CA LYS A 163 9.00 -8.64 -33.00
C LYS A 163 9.24 -9.90 -32.16
N ASP A 164 10.48 -10.35 -32.09
CA ASP A 164 10.93 -11.52 -31.35
C ASP A 164 11.25 -11.23 -29.87
N PHE A 165 11.05 -9.99 -29.41
CA PHE A 165 11.20 -9.65 -27.99
C PHE A 165 10.04 -10.24 -27.16
N GLU A 166 10.38 -10.93 -26.06
CA GLU A 166 9.42 -11.56 -25.15
C GLU A 166 8.69 -10.54 -24.23
N ALA A 167 8.13 -9.47 -24.79
CA ALA A 167 7.49 -8.38 -24.04
C ALA A 167 6.45 -8.89 -23.04
N ARG A 168 5.63 -9.87 -23.43
CA ARG A 168 4.57 -10.45 -22.58
C ARG A 168 5.09 -10.98 -21.25
N ARG A 169 6.30 -11.57 -21.25
CA ARG A 169 6.91 -12.12 -20.03
C ARG A 169 7.35 -11.00 -19.10
N VAL A 170 7.94 -9.93 -19.64
CA VAL A 170 8.39 -8.77 -18.87
C VAL A 170 7.18 -7.99 -18.34
N GLU A 171 6.19 -7.71 -19.18
CA GLU A 171 4.91 -7.10 -18.83
C GLU A 171 4.18 -7.89 -17.72
N ALA A 172 4.19 -9.23 -17.78
CA ALA A 172 3.61 -10.07 -16.73
C ALA A 172 4.34 -9.92 -15.38
N GLY A 173 5.67 -9.81 -15.40
CA GLY A 173 6.47 -9.55 -14.20
C GLY A 173 6.14 -8.19 -13.58
N ILE A 174 6.08 -7.14 -14.40
CA ILE A 174 5.72 -5.79 -13.96
C ILE A 174 4.30 -5.77 -13.38
N ARG A 175 3.32 -6.33 -14.09
CA ARG A 175 1.93 -6.41 -13.59
C ARG A 175 1.83 -7.15 -12.26
N LYS A 176 2.58 -8.24 -12.09
CA LYS A 176 2.62 -8.97 -10.81
C LYS A 176 3.17 -8.10 -9.68
N ALA A 177 4.22 -7.32 -9.93
CA ALA A 177 4.78 -6.41 -8.93
C ALA A 177 3.80 -5.28 -8.58
N LYS A 178 3.18 -4.64 -9.58
CA LYS A 178 2.14 -3.62 -9.36
C LYS A 178 0.96 -4.17 -8.54
N GLN A 179 0.46 -5.35 -8.91
CA GLN A 179 -0.62 -6.02 -8.18
C GLN A 179 -0.23 -6.35 -6.73
N ALA A 180 1.01 -6.78 -6.50
CA ALA A 180 1.50 -7.05 -5.15
C ALA A 180 1.53 -5.77 -4.29
N SER A 181 2.05 -4.65 -4.82
CA SER A 181 2.01 -3.35 -4.14
C SER A 181 0.57 -2.91 -3.85
N ASP A 182 -0.33 -3.01 -4.82
CA ASP A 182 -1.76 -2.68 -4.63
C ASP A 182 -2.42 -3.55 -3.56
N SER A 183 -2.10 -4.85 -3.53
CA SER A 183 -2.63 -5.75 -2.52
C SER A 183 -2.15 -5.41 -1.09
N ALA A 184 -0.88 -5.01 -0.95
CA ALA A 184 -0.32 -4.56 0.32
C ALA A 184 -0.97 -3.24 0.77
N LEU A 185 -1.25 -2.31 -0.15
CA LEU A 185 -2.00 -1.09 0.15
C LEU A 185 -3.45 -1.34 0.58
N LEU A 186 -4.11 -2.32 -0.04
CA LEU A 186 -5.45 -2.75 0.39
C LEU A 186 -5.41 -3.31 1.81
N ALA A 187 -4.42 -4.15 2.13
CA ALA A 187 -4.21 -4.65 3.48
C ALA A 187 -3.92 -3.52 4.48
N ALA A 188 -3.08 -2.54 4.10
CA ALA A 188 -2.82 -1.36 4.93
C ALA A 188 -4.10 -0.57 5.25
N THR A 189 -4.97 -0.41 4.26
CA THR A 189 -6.28 0.24 4.42
C THR A 189 -7.20 -0.56 5.35
N GLN A 190 -7.22 -1.88 5.23
CA GLN A 190 -8.00 -2.74 6.13
C GLN A 190 -7.49 -2.65 7.57
N TYR A 191 -6.18 -2.77 7.80
CA TYR A 191 -5.59 -2.65 9.14
C TYR A 191 -5.86 -1.28 9.77
N ARG A 192 -5.80 -0.20 8.98
CA ARG A 192 -6.17 1.15 9.42
C ARG A 192 -7.62 1.21 9.88
N ASN A 193 -8.54 0.68 9.09
CA ASN A 193 -9.98 0.67 9.43
C ASN A 193 -10.28 -0.17 10.68
N LEU A 194 -9.43 -1.14 11.01
CA LEU A 194 -9.51 -1.97 12.22
C LEU A 194 -8.77 -1.35 13.42
N GLY A 195 -8.20 -0.15 13.30
CA GLY A 195 -7.42 0.51 14.37
C GLY A 195 -6.04 -0.10 14.63
N GLN A 196 -5.53 -0.95 13.72
CA GLN A 196 -4.23 -1.63 13.87
C GLN A 196 -3.12 -0.83 13.17
N ALA A 197 -2.73 0.30 13.76
CA ALA A 197 -1.78 1.26 13.18
C ALA A 197 -0.42 0.63 12.78
N ASP A 198 0.18 -0.17 13.65
CA ASP A 198 1.50 -0.79 13.39
C ASP A 198 1.49 -1.70 12.15
N LYS A 199 0.41 -2.49 11.99
CA LYS A 199 0.25 -3.39 10.83
C LYS A 199 -0.08 -2.61 9.56
N ALA A 200 -0.84 -1.52 9.69
CA ALA A 200 -1.12 -0.64 8.57
C ALA A 200 0.17 0.01 8.03
N GLU A 201 1.04 0.48 8.93
CA GLU A 201 2.33 1.04 8.56
C GLU A 201 3.26 -0.01 7.94
N ALA A 202 3.33 -1.21 8.51
CA ALA A 202 4.14 -2.29 7.94
C ALA A 202 3.71 -2.66 6.51
N ALA A 203 2.40 -2.82 6.28
CA ALA A 203 1.85 -3.12 4.96
C ALA A 203 2.05 -1.96 3.97
N PHE A 204 1.97 -0.70 4.43
CA PHE A 204 2.28 0.47 3.60
C PHE A 204 3.76 0.50 3.19
N ARG A 205 4.69 0.23 4.12
CA ARG A 205 6.13 0.16 3.81
C ARG A 205 6.44 -0.97 2.85
N GLU A 206 5.78 -2.12 2.97
CA GLU A 206 5.89 -3.22 2.01
C GLU A 206 5.42 -2.78 0.61
N ALA A 207 4.27 -2.12 0.51
CA ALA A 207 3.75 -1.62 -0.76
C ALA A 207 4.71 -0.62 -1.44
N ALA A 208 5.25 0.33 -0.67
CA ALA A 208 6.24 1.31 -1.13
C ALA A 208 7.57 0.66 -1.51
N ALA A 209 7.98 -0.40 -0.80
CA ALA A 209 9.17 -1.16 -1.14
C ALA A 209 9.01 -1.95 -2.44
N ILE A 210 7.80 -2.39 -2.80
CA ILE A 210 7.55 -3.12 -4.05
C ILE A 210 7.46 -2.15 -5.23
N TRP A 211 6.68 -1.07 -5.11
CA TRP A 211 6.52 -0.07 -6.16
C TRP A 211 6.49 1.34 -5.53
N PRO A 212 7.64 2.03 -5.48
CA PRO A 212 7.77 3.34 -4.83
C PRO A 212 6.89 4.42 -5.45
N ASP A 213 6.76 4.40 -6.78
CA ASP A 213 5.97 5.39 -7.54
C ASP A 213 4.51 4.97 -7.74
N ASN A 214 3.98 4.08 -6.89
CA ASN A 214 2.58 3.71 -6.96
C ASN A 214 1.71 4.94 -6.60
N PRO A 215 0.87 5.45 -7.53
CA PRO A 215 0.06 6.65 -7.29
C PRO A 215 -0.88 6.52 -6.10
N ARG A 216 -1.27 5.28 -5.75
CA ARG A 216 -2.16 4.98 -4.62
C ARG A 216 -1.48 5.16 -3.26
N LEU A 217 -0.15 5.21 -3.19
CA LEU A 217 0.56 5.53 -1.95
C LEU A 217 0.26 6.96 -1.50
N HIS A 218 0.25 7.90 -2.44
CA HIS A 218 -0.09 9.29 -2.18
C HIS A 218 -1.57 9.43 -1.76
N GLU A 219 -2.47 8.70 -2.43
CA GLU A 219 -3.89 8.65 -2.04
C GLU A 219 -4.08 8.12 -0.62
N PHE A 220 -3.36 7.05 -0.24
CA PHE A 220 -3.45 6.47 1.11
C PHE A 220 -3.02 7.46 2.19
N GLN A 221 -1.91 8.18 1.97
CA GLN A 221 -1.41 9.21 2.88
C GLN A 221 -2.40 10.38 3.01
N PHE A 222 -2.89 10.88 1.88
CA PHE A 222 -3.85 11.98 1.87
C PHE A 222 -5.17 11.62 2.57
N GLN A 223 -5.70 10.42 2.32
CA GLN A 223 -6.87 9.91 3.04
C GLN A 223 -6.61 9.77 4.54
N GLY A 224 -5.38 9.38 4.94
CA GLY A 224 -4.97 9.35 6.33
C GLY A 224 -5.10 10.71 7.00
N THR A 225 -4.56 11.76 6.39
CA THR A 225 -4.65 13.13 6.89
C THR A 225 -6.10 13.61 6.98
N GLN A 226 -6.92 13.38 5.96
CA GLN A 226 -8.33 13.78 5.99
C GLN A 226 -9.13 13.08 7.11
N LEU A 227 -8.83 11.82 7.39
CA LEU A 227 -9.47 11.09 8.49
C LEU A 227 -9.05 11.66 9.84
N VAL A 228 -7.76 11.96 10.02
CA VAL A 228 -7.25 12.62 11.23
C VAL A 228 -7.92 13.98 11.42
N ASP A 229 -8.04 14.79 10.37
CA ASP A 229 -8.73 16.08 10.42
C ASP A 229 -10.20 15.93 10.84
N LYS A 230 -10.91 14.91 10.31
CA LYS A 230 -12.28 14.61 10.71
C LYS A 230 -12.38 14.19 12.18
N PHE A 231 -11.43 13.40 12.68
CA PHE A 231 -11.38 13.03 14.11
C PHE A 231 -11.14 14.25 15.00
N VAL A 232 -10.20 15.13 14.62
CA VAL A 232 -9.93 16.36 15.38
C VAL A 232 -11.14 17.30 15.37
N GLN A 233 -11.77 17.51 14.20
CA GLN A 233 -12.98 18.32 14.09
C GLN A 233 -14.13 17.73 14.91
N GLY A 234 -14.34 16.41 14.85
CA GLY A 234 -15.36 15.71 15.62
C GLY A 234 -15.14 15.82 17.13
N ARG A 235 -13.90 15.67 17.61
CA ARG A 235 -13.51 15.87 19.02
C ARG A 235 -13.78 17.30 19.48
N ASN A 236 -13.34 18.30 18.70
CA ASN A 236 -13.55 19.71 19.02
C ASN A 236 -15.04 20.07 19.04
N LEU A 237 -15.82 19.58 18.07
CA LEU A 237 -17.26 19.80 18.02
C LEU A 237 -17.97 19.16 19.22
N PHE A 238 -17.61 17.93 19.58
CA PHE A 238 -18.14 17.25 20.76
C PHE A 238 -17.86 18.06 22.04
N ASP A 239 -16.61 18.50 22.24
CA ASP A 239 -16.23 19.28 23.42
C ASP A 239 -16.99 20.60 23.50
N GLN A 240 -17.21 21.28 22.37
CA GLN A 240 -18.01 22.51 22.31
C GLN A 240 -19.48 22.27 22.66
N LEU A 241 -20.12 21.23 22.09
CA LEU A 241 -21.51 20.90 22.38
C LEU A 241 -21.68 20.44 23.83
N HIS A 242 -20.74 19.66 24.34
CA HIS A 242 -20.75 19.18 25.71
C HIS A 242 -20.59 20.34 26.71
N ALA A 243 -19.69 21.29 26.42
CA ALA A 243 -19.51 22.49 27.25
C ALA A 243 -20.76 23.39 27.27
N ARG A 244 -21.48 23.46 26.15
CA ARG A 244 -22.77 24.17 26.04
C ARG A 244 -23.97 23.40 26.59
N LYS A 245 -23.75 22.17 27.09
CA LYS A 245 -24.82 21.25 27.52
C LYS A 245 -25.87 20.98 26.44
N ALA A 246 -25.48 21.02 25.16
CA ALA A 246 -26.37 20.78 24.03
C ALA A 246 -26.58 19.27 23.81
N TYR A 247 -27.13 18.56 24.81
CA TYR A 247 -27.17 17.10 24.85
C TYR A 247 -28.02 16.47 23.75
N ARG A 248 -29.11 17.11 23.31
CA ARG A 248 -29.90 16.64 22.15
C ARG A 248 -29.11 16.65 20.84
N GLU A 249 -28.29 17.68 20.60
CA GLU A 249 -27.45 17.74 19.40
C GLU A 249 -26.38 16.64 19.41
N ILE A 250 -25.85 16.34 20.61
CA ILE A 250 -24.91 15.23 20.81
C ILE A 250 -25.57 13.88 20.52
N GLN A 251 -26.78 13.65 21.05
CA GLN A 251 -27.54 12.43 20.82
C GLN A 251 -27.91 12.24 19.34
N ALA A 252 -28.34 13.31 18.66
CA ALA A 252 -28.67 13.27 17.24
C ALA A 252 -27.49 12.85 16.36
N LYS A 253 -26.27 13.22 16.77
CA LYS A 253 -25.00 12.88 16.10
C LYS A 253 -24.23 11.74 16.79
N ALA A 254 -24.89 10.92 17.62
CA ALA A 254 -24.21 9.93 18.45
C ALA A 254 -23.39 8.91 17.64
N LEU A 255 -23.86 8.49 16.46
CA LEU A 255 -23.11 7.58 15.58
C LEU A 255 -21.84 8.24 15.03
N GLU A 256 -21.93 9.49 14.60
CA GLU A 256 -20.79 10.27 14.08
C GLU A 256 -19.74 10.49 15.19
N PHE A 257 -20.18 10.87 16.39
CA PHE A 257 -19.29 11.00 17.54
C PHE A 257 -18.73 9.66 18.02
N GLY A 258 -19.51 8.57 17.93
CA GLY A 258 -19.03 7.24 18.29
C GLY A 258 -17.83 6.79 17.46
N VAL A 259 -17.82 7.14 16.16
CA VAL A 259 -16.67 6.90 15.29
C VAL A 259 -15.54 7.87 15.59
N ALA A 260 -15.82 9.17 15.73
CA ALA A 260 -14.80 10.20 15.92
C ALA A 260 -14.06 10.13 17.26
N LEU A 261 -14.72 9.59 18.29
CA LEU A 261 -14.21 9.45 19.65
C LEU A 261 -13.77 8.02 19.96
N SER A 262 -13.73 7.13 18.97
CA SER A 262 -13.45 5.69 19.17
C SER A 262 -12.08 5.41 19.81
N GLU A 263 -11.09 6.25 19.53
CA GLU A 263 -9.73 6.14 20.10
C GLU A 263 -9.56 6.92 21.42
N ASP A 264 -10.57 7.66 21.87
CA ASP A 264 -10.51 8.50 23.07
C ASP A 264 -11.44 7.95 24.16
N SER A 265 -10.87 7.21 25.12
CA SER A 265 -11.62 6.53 26.18
C SER A 265 -12.43 7.49 27.06
N ASP A 266 -11.92 8.70 27.28
CA ASP A 266 -12.53 9.67 28.19
C ASP A 266 -13.74 10.32 27.52
N ARG A 267 -13.58 10.79 26.28
CA ARG A 267 -14.69 11.39 25.51
C ARG A 267 -15.75 10.35 25.13
N SER A 268 -15.34 9.11 24.82
CA SER A 268 -16.26 8.00 24.54
C SER A 268 -17.15 7.68 25.75
N SER A 269 -16.59 7.71 26.96
CA SER A 269 -17.36 7.53 28.20
C SER A 269 -18.39 8.65 28.41
N LYS A 270 -18.00 9.91 28.20
CA LYS A 270 -18.93 11.06 28.26
C LYS A 270 -20.05 10.96 27.24
N LEU A 271 -19.75 10.54 26.00
CA LEU A 271 -20.77 10.32 24.97
C LEU A 271 -21.80 9.28 25.42
N LYS A 272 -21.35 8.16 25.98
CA LYS A 272 -22.24 7.11 26.51
C LYS A 272 -23.14 7.63 27.62
N GLU A 273 -22.61 8.44 28.53
CA GLU A 273 -23.38 9.07 29.60
C GLU A 273 -24.46 10.01 29.05
N VAL A 274 -24.11 10.86 28.08
CA VAL A 274 -25.07 11.76 27.41
C VAL A 274 -26.16 10.96 26.70
N VAL A 275 -25.80 9.93 25.93
CA VAL A 275 -26.78 9.07 25.23
C VAL A 275 -27.71 8.39 26.23
N LYS A 276 -27.17 7.82 27.31
CA LYS A 276 -27.97 7.19 28.37
C LYS A 276 -28.95 8.20 28.99
N ARG A 277 -28.45 9.37 29.40
CA ARG A 277 -29.25 10.44 30.00
C ARG A 277 -30.39 10.89 29.09
N MET A 278 -30.12 11.08 27.80
CA MET A 278 -31.14 11.49 26.83
C MET A 278 -32.14 10.39 26.52
N SER A 279 -31.71 9.11 26.45
CA SER A 279 -32.62 7.99 26.32
C SER A 279 -33.56 7.86 27.53
N GLU A 280 -33.06 8.05 28.75
CA GLU A 280 -33.88 8.09 29.97
C GLU A 280 -34.90 9.24 29.91
N LEU A 281 -34.48 10.43 29.49
CA LEU A 281 -35.35 11.59 29.31
C LEU A 281 -36.46 11.32 28.27
N ASP A 282 -36.10 10.80 27.10
CA ASP A 282 -37.06 10.52 26.01
C ASP A 282 -38.10 9.45 26.41
N ILE A 283 -37.73 8.49 27.28
CA ILE A 283 -38.68 7.52 27.85
C ILE A 283 -39.74 8.24 28.69
N TYR A 284 -39.33 9.14 29.59
CA TYR A 284 -40.28 9.90 30.40
C TYR A 284 -41.16 10.82 29.55
N LEU A 285 -40.59 11.50 28.56
CA LEU A 285 -41.39 12.33 27.64
C LEU A 285 -42.44 11.50 26.89
N THR A 286 -42.07 10.31 26.41
CA THR A 286 -43.00 9.40 25.73
C THR A 286 -44.11 8.90 26.67
N GLN A 287 -43.78 8.57 27.91
CA GLN A 287 -44.76 8.17 28.93
C GLN A 287 -45.72 9.31 29.29
N ALA A 288 -45.20 10.53 29.43
CA ALA A 288 -46.01 11.72 29.69
C ALA A 288 -46.97 11.99 28.52
N GLU A 289 -46.49 11.91 27.27
CA GLU A 289 -47.35 12.03 26.08
C GLU A 289 -48.44 10.96 26.03
N ALA A 290 -48.13 9.72 26.40
CA ALA A 290 -49.12 8.65 26.51
C ALA A 290 -50.20 8.96 27.58
N ALA A 291 -49.80 9.51 28.73
CA ALA A 291 -50.71 9.95 29.78
C ALA A 291 -51.62 11.10 29.33
N VAL A 292 -51.10 12.04 28.54
CA VAL A 292 -51.92 13.11 27.92
C VAL A 292 -52.95 12.52 26.94
N LYS A 293 -52.56 11.54 26.12
CA LYS A 293 -53.47 10.91 25.14
C LYS A 293 -54.67 10.20 25.78
N ILE A 294 -54.51 9.66 26.98
CA ILE A 294 -55.60 9.06 27.75
C ILE A 294 -56.34 10.08 28.64
N ASN A 295 -56.13 11.38 28.37
CA ASN A 295 -56.74 12.51 29.08
C ASN A 295 -56.42 12.55 30.59
N ASN A 296 -55.20 12.18 30.97
CA ASN A 296 -54.71 12.26 32.34
C ASN A 296 -53.55 13.26 32.47
N PRO A 297 -53.83 14.57 32.58
CA PRO A 297 -52.81 15.62 32.62
C PRO A 297 -52.01 15.61 33.93
N TYR A 298 -52.59 15.15 35.04
CA TYR A 298 -51.91 15.07 36.34
C TYR A 298 -50.83 13.98 36.35
N ALA A 299 -51.14 12.79 35.83
CA ALA A 299 -50.14 11.73 35.66
C ALA A 299 -49.02 12.15 34.70
N ALA A 300 -49.38 12.84 33.60
CA ALA A 300 -48.38 13.38 32.67
C ALA A 300 -47.45 14.37 33.36
N TRP A 301 -47.99 15.27 34.20
CA TRP A 301 -47.18 16.23 34.96
C TRP A 301 -46.20 15.55 35.92
N GLU A 302 -46.63 14.54 36.68
CA GLU A 302 -45.74 13.81 37.59
C GLU A 302 -44.59 13.10 36.84
N ILE A 303 -44.88 12.54 35.67
CA ILE A 303 -43.85 11.93 34.81
C ILE A 303 -42.85 13.00 34.33
N LEU A 304 -43.32 14.20 33.99
CA LEU A 304 -42.44 15.31 33.60
C LEU A 304 -41.61 15.86 34.77
N LEU A 305 -42.10 15.78 36.02
CA LEU A 305 -41.28 16.09 37.20
C LEU A 305 -40.11 15.12 37.33
N LYS A 306 -40.33 13.82 37.08
CA LYS A 306 -39.24 12.82 37.05
C LYS A 306 -38.26 13.06 35.90
N ALA A 307 -38.74 13.55 34.75
CA ALA A 307 -37.89 13.95 33.62
C ALA A 307 -37.02 15.18 33.93
N GLU A 308 -37.51 16.11 34.76
CA GLU A 308 -36.79 17.30 35.21
C GLU A 308 -35.57 16.95 36.07
N ASP A 309 -35.64 15.90 36.88
CA ASP A 309 -34.48 15.40 37.63
C ASP A 309 -33.36 14.90 36.70
N VAL A 310 -33.72 14.44 35.48
CA VAL A 310 -32.76 13.96 34.48
C VAL A 310 -32.12 15.14 33.75
N ASP A 311 -32.91 16.06 33.16
CA ASP A 311 -32.38 17.25 32.49
C ASP A 311 -33.31 18.47 32.61
N PRO A 312 -33.09 19.36 33.60
CA PRO A 312 -33.98 20.51 33.85
C PRO A 312 -34.02 21.52 32.68
N ASP A 313 -32.91 21.64 31.96
CA ASP A 313 -32.73 22.64 30.90
C ASP A 313 -33.24 22.15 29.53
N ASP A 314 -33.83 20.94 29.44
CA ASP A 314 -34.30 20.42 28.15
C ASP A 314 -35.47 21.24 27.60
N VAL A 315 -35.34 21.62 26.33
CA VAL A 315 -36.31 22.48 25.64
C VAL A 315 -37.65 21.76 25.45
N GLN A 316 -37.63 20.46 25.15
CA GLN A 316 -38.86 19.71 24.90
C GLN A 316 -39.62 19.43 26.20
N LEU A 317 -38.91 19.06 27.27
CA LEU A 317 -39.46 18.96 28.61
C LEU A 317 -40.18 20.25 29.02
N ASN A 318 -39.49 21.38 28.92
CA ASN A 318 -40.05 22.68 29.34
C ASN A 318 -41.28 23.08 28.50
N ARG A 319 -41.30 22.76 27.20
CA ARG A 319 -42.48 22.94 26.35
C ARG A 319 -43.66 22.06 26.78
N ASN A 320 -43.41 20.78 27.09
CA ASN A 320 -44.43 19.84 27.54
C ASN A 320 -44.99 20.24 28.92
N LYS A 321 -44.16 20.75 29.82
CA LYS A 321 -44.62 21.33 31.09
C LYS A 321 -45.47 22.58 30.84
N ALA A 322 -45.01 23.52 30.01
CA ALA A 322 -45.74 24.75 29.73
C ALA A 322 -47.16 24.49 29.15
N SER A 323 -47.32 23.48 28.29
CA SER A 323 -48.63 23.15 27.70
C SER A 323 -49.61 22.53 28.71
N LEU A 324 -49.10 21.82 29.73
CA LEU A 324 -49.91 21.20 30.78
C LEU A 324 -50.18 22.12 31.96
N ALA A 325 -49.35 23.14 32.18
CA ALA A 325 -49.34 23.97 33.39
C ALA A 325 -50.73 24.53 33.76
N ALA A 326 -51.50 25.02 32.79
CA ALA A 326 -52.84 25.57 33.06
C ALA A 326 -53.85 24.51 33.55
N GLN A 327 -53.72 23.27 33.10
CA GLN A 327 -54.66 22.18 33.45
C GLN A 327 -54.38 21.61 34.85
N VAL A 328 -53.11 21.62 35.27
CA VAL A 328 -52.68 21.07 36.56
C VAL A 328 -52.41 22.14 37.61
N ALA A 329 -52.69 23.42 37.32
CA ALA A 329 -52.33 24.56 38.16
C ALA A 329 -52.74 24.42 39.65
N PRO A 330 -53.96 23.96 40.00
CA PRO A 330 -54.33 23.77 41.41
C PRO A 330 -53.46 22.71 42.10
N PHE A 331 -53.20 21.59 41.43
CA PHE A 331 -52.36 20.51 41.95
C PHE A 331 -50.90 20.97 42.15
N VAL A 332 -50.33 21.65 41.16
CA VAL A 332 -48.95 22.16 41.21
C VAL A 332 -48.77 23.21 42.30
N ALA A 333 -49.76 24.08 42.51
CA ALA A 333 -49.70 25.10 43.55
C ALA A 333 -49.62 24.48 44.96
N GLU A 334 -50.39 23.43 45.22
CA GLU A 334 -50.34 22.72 46.51
C GLU A 334 -49.01 21.97 46.69
N LEU A 335 -48.49 21.33 45.64
CA LEU A 335 -47.16 20.70 45.68
C LEU A 335 -46.02 21.71 45.95
N GLN A 336 -46.07 22.89 45.33
CA GLN A 336 -45.06 23.94 45.54
C GLN A 336 -45.10 24.48 46.98
N LYS A 337 -46.29 24.72 47.53
CA LYS A 337 -46.44 25.12 48.94
C LYS A 337 -45.93 24.02 49.87
N ALA A 338 -46.25 22.75 49.59
CA ALA A 338 -45.75 21.61 50.35
C ALA A 338 -44.22 21.58 50.39
N ALA A 339 -43.56 21.72 49.24
CA ALA A 339 -42.10 21.75 49.14
C ALA A 339 -41.45 22.96 49.83
N GLN A 340 -42.08 24.14 49.77
CA GLN A 340 -41.59 25.34 50.48
C GLN A 340 -41.66 25.19 52.01
N HIS A 341 -42.77 24.66 52.53
CA HIS A 341 -42.91 24.38 53.96
C HIS A 341 -42.00 23.24 54.41
N GLU A 342 -41.73 22.25 53.54
CA GLU A 342 -40.74 21.21 53.79
C GLU A 342 -39.33 21.80 53.94
N ALA A 343 -38.91 22.64 52.99
CA ALA A 343 -37.59 23.28 52.97
C ALA A 343 -37.36 24.21 54.18
N THR A 344 -38.41 24.82 54.72
CA THR A 344 -38.36 25.67 55.93
C THR A 344 -38.52 24.87 57.23
N GLY A 345 -38.58 23.53 57.14
CA GLY A 345 -38.68 22.63 58.29
C GLY A 345 -40.04 22.62 58.98
N GLN A 346 -41.08 23.20 58.36
CA GLN A 346 -42.45 23.29 58.83
C GLN A 346 -43.25 22.05 58.38
N TYR A 347 -42.86 20.88 58.90
CA TYR A 347 -43.41 19.59 58.48
C TYR A 347 -44.94 19.45 58.64
N PRO A 348 -45.62 19.97 59.69
CA PRO A 348 -47.09 19.90 59.77
C PRO A 348 -47.78 20.61 58.60
N SER A 349 -47.31 21.81 58.25
CA SER A 349 -47.86 22.60 57.14
C SER A 349 -47.55 21.93 55.80
N SER A 350 -46.33 21.43 55.63
CA SER A 350 -45.94 20.66 54.44
C SER A 350 -46.83 19.42 54.23
N LEU A 351 -47.10 18.67 55.29
CA LEU A 351 -47.98 17.50 55.26
C LEU A 351 -49.41 17.87 54.83
N GLN A 352 -49.96 18.95 55.38
CA GLN A 352 -51.28 19.44 54.99
C GLN A 352 -51.36 19.73 53.49
N TYR A 353 -50.35 20.38 52.92
CA TYR A 353 -50.30 20.71 51.50
C TYR A 353 -50.11 19.48 50.61
N PHE A 354 -49.33 18.47 51.04
CA PHE A 354 -49.26 17.20 50.31
C PHE A 354 -50.58 16.42 50.35
N LEU A 355 -51.31 16.44 51.47
CA LEU A 355 -52.65 15.85 51.56
C LEU A 355 -53.65 16.58 50.66
N ALA A 356 -53.61 17.92 50.61
CA ALA A 356 -54.43 18.71 49.71
C ALA A 356 -54.11 18.42 48.22
N ALA A 357 -52.84 18.21 47.88
CA ALA A 357 -52.45 17.78 46.54
C ALA A 357 -52.98 16.36 46.22
N GLN A 358 -52.98 15.45 47.19
CA GLN A 358 -53.55 14.10 47.06
C GLN A 358 -55.08 14.12 46.89
N GLU A 359 -55.79 15.07 47.50
CA GLU A 359 -57.24 15.25 47.26
C GLU A 359 -57.53 15.64 45.80
N ILE A 360 -56.67 16.45 45.18
CA ILE A 360 -56.79 16.85 43.77
C ILE A 360 -56.44 15.69 42.84
N TYR A 361 -55.40 14.92 43.14
CA TYR A 361 -55.01 13.73 42.39
C TYR A 361 -54.71 12.54 43.31
N PRO A 362 -55.71 11.69 43.62
CA PRO A 362 -55.57 10.60 44.59
C PRO A 362 -54.52 9.54 44.24
N ALA A 363 -54.22 9.35 42.95
CA ALA A 363 -53.22 8.40 42.49
C ALA A 363 -51.80 9.00 42.42
N SER A 364 -51.59 10.22 42.93
CA SER A 364 -50.32 10.94 42.93
C SER A 364 -49.22 10.19 43.67
N GLN A 365 -48.17 9.78 42.94
CA GLN A 365 -46.99 9.20 43.58
C GLN A 365 -46.18 10.27 44.30
N VAL A 366 -46.09 11.48 43.72
CA VAL A 366 -45.30 12.58 44.31
C VAL A 366 -45.88 13.00 45.66
N SER A 367 -47.20 13.04 45.79
CA SER A 367 -47.87 13.36 47.07
C SER A 367 -47.68 12.24 48.08
N ASN A 368 -47.79 10.97 47.67
CA ASN A 368 -47.58 9.82 48.56
C ASN A 368 -46.15 9.79 49.12
N ASP A 369 -45.14 9.98 48.25
CA ASP A 369 -43.73 10.00 48.65
C ASP A 369 -43.44 11.21 49.56
N GLY A 370 -44.03 12.37 49.26
CA GLY A 370 -43.97 13.57 50.10
C GLY A 370 -44.58 13.35 51.49
N ILE A 371 -45.79 12.78 51.56
CA ILE A 371 -46.48 12.45 52.83
C ILE A 371 -45.61 11.54 53.68
N GLN A 372 -45.07 10.46 53.10
CA GLN A 372 -44.22 9.52 53.82
C GLN A 372 -42.96 10.20 54.37
N ARG A 373 -42.25 10.94 53.52
CA ARG A 373 -41.01 11.65 53.88
C ARG A 373 -41.23 12.68 54.99
N VAL A 374 -42.24 13.51 54.85
CA VAL A 374 -42.57 14.57 55.81
C VAL A 374 -43.11 13.99 57.12
N SER A 375 -43.94 12.94 57.06
CA SER A 375 -44.45 12.27 58.26
C SER A 375 -43.33 11.63 59.06
N ALA A 376 -42.37 10.98 58.40
CA ALA A 376 -41.18 10.42 59.05
C ALA A 376 -40.35 11.52 59.74
N ALA A 377 -40.04 12.61 59.03
CA ALA A 377 -39.28 13.73 59.58
C ALA A 377 -40.00 14.43 60.76
N LEU A 378 -41.34 14.49 60.71
CA LEU A 378 -42.16 15.02 61.80
C LEU A 378 -42.10 14.11 63.03
N LEU A 379 -42.23 12.80 62.86
CA LEU A 379 -42.12 11.83 63.95
C LEU A 379 -40.75 11.86 64.61
N GLU A 380 -39.68 11.99 63.82
CA GLU A 380 -38.31 12.11 64.33
C GLU A 380 -38.08 13.40 65.13
N LYS A 381 -38.61 14.54 64.65
CA LYS A 381 -38.57 15.80 65.43
C LYS A 381 -39.35 15.70 66.74
N LEU A 382 -40.49 15.01 66.73
CA LEU A 382 -41.31 14.81 67.92
C LEU A 382 -40.65 13.83 68.90
N SER A 383 -39.90 12.83 68.42
CA SER A 383 -39.16 11.90 69.27
C SER A 383 -37.87 12.49 69.87
N ASN A 384 -37.23 13.45 69.18
CA ASN A 384 -36.03 14.15 69.65
C ASN A 384 -36.33 15.40 70.49
N GLY A 385 -37.62 15.80 70.59
CA GLY A 385 -38.10 16.93 71.37
C GLY A 385 -38.72 16.56 72.73
N LEU A 386 -38.70 15.27 73.08
CA LEU A 386 -38.89 14.70 74.42
C LEU A 386 -37.53 14.29 74.97
#